data_AF-A0A3D5AYN3-F1
#
_entry.id   AF-A0A3D5AYN3-F1
#
_cell.length_a   1.000
_cell.length_b   1.000
_cell.length_c   1.000
_cell.angle_alpha   90.00
_cell.angle_beta   90.00
_cell.angle_gamma   90.00
#
_symmetry.space_group_name_H-M   'P 1'
#
loop_
_entity.id
_entity.type
_entity.pdbx_description
1 polymer ?
#
loop_
_entity_poly.entity_id
_entity_poly.type
_entity_poly.pdbx_seq_one_letter_code
_entity_poly.pdbx_strand_id
1 'polypeptide(L)'
;APVIEIHTGRYADAPTAEERGQELGRIELAVQQGLSLGLQVNAGHGLNYHNVQPVAALSGVAELNIGHAIVARAVFSGFREAVAEMKRLMREARRQ
;
A
#
# COMPACT_ATOMS: atom_id res chain seq x y z
N ALA A 1 17.86 3.47 -11.96
CA ALA A 1 16.98 4.41 -11.24
C ALA A 1 17.15 4.18 -9.73
N PRO A 2 17.02 5.21 -8.87
CA PRO A 2 17.22 5.05 -7.41
C PRO A 2 15.97 4.54 -6.66
N VAL A 3 14.79 4.61 -7.28
CA VAL A 3 13.49 4.24 -6.67
C VAL A 3 12.70 3.37 -7.64
N ILE A 4 11.93 2.43 -7.10
CA ILE A 4 10.91 1.67 -7.82
C ILE A 4 9.56 1.78 -7.11
N GLU A 5 8.47 1.61 -7.85
CA GLU A 5 7.12 1.49 -7.28
C GLU A 5 6.51 0.15 -7.67
N ILE A 6 6.18 -0.67 -6.68
CA ILE A 6 5.56 -1.98 -6.89
C ILE A 6 4.08 -1.80 -7.20
N HIS A 7 3.65 -2.41 -8.31
CA HIS A 7 2.25 -2.40 -8.71
C HIS A 7 1.40 -3.31 -7.83
N THR A 8 0.61 -2.72 -6.93
CA THR A 8 -0.26 -3.44 -5.97
C THR A 8 -1.66 -3.79 -6.50
N GLY A 9 -1.96 -3.56 -7.78
CA GLY A 9 -3.30 -3.80 -8.33
C GLY A 9 -3.76 -5.26 -8.26
N ARG A 10 -2.90 -6.25 -8.55
CA ARG A 10 -3.28 -7.67 -8.40
C ARG A 10 -3.68 -8.03 -6.97
N TYR A 11 -2.95 -7.47 -5.99
CA TYR A 11 -3.31 -7.59 -4.58
C TYR A 11 -4.64 -6.91 -4.27
N ALA A 12 -4.86 -5.70 -4.80
CA ALA A 12 -6.08 -4.93 -4.57
C ALA A 12 -7.33 -5.59 -5.17
N ASP A 13 -7.20 -6.15 -6.37
CA ASP A 13 -8.28 -6.75 -7.16
C ASP A 13 -8.49 -8.24 -6.86
N ALA A 14 -7.67 -8.84 -5.98
CA ALA A 14 -7.76 -10.24 -5.63
C ALA A 14 -9.16 -10.60 -5.07
N PRO A 15 -9.89 -11.54 -5.71
CA PRO A 15 -11.27 -11.87 -5.40
C PRO A 15 -11.41 -12.66 -4.09
N THR A 16 -10.37 -13.40 -3.69
CA THR A 16 -10.37 -14.24 -2.50
C THR A 16 -9.31 -13.78 -1.50
N ALA A 17 -9.52 -14.10 -0.22
CA ALA A 17 -8.54 -13.81 0.81
C ALA A 17 -7.24 -14.61 0.60
N GLU A 18 -7.34 -15.82 0.05
CA GLU A 18 -6.19 -16.66 -0.28
C GLU A 18 -5.34 -16.02 -1.38
N GLU A 19 -5.94 -15.64 -2.52
CA GLU A 19 -5.22 -14.96 -3.61
C GLU A 19 -4.61 -13.63 -3.14
N ARG A 20 -5.33 -12.88 -2.30
CA ARG A 20 -4.81 -11.65 -1.71
C ARG A 20 -3.57 -11.92 -0.83
N GLY A 21 -3.59 -13.00 -0.06
CA GLY A 21 -2.46 -13.43 0.75
C GLY A 21 -1.25 -13.83 -0.11
N GLN A 22 -1.48 -14.55 -1.21
CA GLN A 22 -0.43 -14.92 -2.17
C GLN A 22 0.20 -13.68 -2.81
N GLU A 23 -0.61 -12.74 -3.30
CA GLU A 23 -0.09 -11.51 -3.92
C GLU A 23 0.59 -10.58 -2.89
N LEU A 24 0.14 -10.56 -1.64
CA LEU A 24 0.86 -9.88 -0.55
C LEU A 24 2.26 -10.48 -0.33
N GLY A 25 2.38 -11.81 -0.31
CA GLY A 25 3.68 -12.48 -0.23
C GLY A 25 4.60 -12.15 -1.42
N ARG A 26 4.04 -12.00 -2.63
CA ARG A 26 4.80 -11.54 -3.81
C ARG A 26 5.30 -10.09 -3.65
N ILE A 27 4.46 -9.21 -3.11
CA ILE A 27 4.86 -7.82 -2.81
C ILE A 27 5.99 -7.82 -1.79
N GLU A 28 5.90 -8.60 -0.71
CA GLU A 28 6.94 -8.68 0.31
C GLU A 28 8.29 -9.14 -0.27
N LEU A 29 8.29 -10.21 -1.08
CA LEU A 29 9.50 -10.69 -1.76
C LEU A 29 10.09 -9.62 -2.69
N ALA A 30 9.25 -8.91 -3.45
CA ALA A 30 9.70 -7.85 -4.33
C ALA A 30 10.28 -6.65 -3.55
N VAL A 31 9.71 -6.30 -2.39
CA VAL A 31 10.26 -5.28 -1.48
C VAL A 31 11.64 -5.71 -0.99
N GLN A 32 11.79 -6.93 -0.50
CA GLN A 32 13.07 -7.46 -0.01
C GLN A 32 14.14 -7.45 -1.12
N GLN A 33 13.76 -7.84 -2.34
CA GLN A 33 14.67 -7.81 -3.49
C GLN A 33 15.06 -6.39 -3.90
N GLY A 34 14.12 -5.43 -3.90
CA GLY A 34 14.44 -4.04 -4.21
C GLY A 34 15.45 -3.45 -3.21
N LEU A 35 15.23 -3.71 -1.92
CA LEU A 35 16.13 -3.27 -0.85
C LEU A 35 17.52 -3.90 -0.94
N SER A 36 17.62 -5.19 -1.25
CA SER A 36 18.93 -5.85 -1.39
C SER A 36 19.76 -5.32 -2.56
N LEU A 37 19.10 -4.69 -3.54
CA LEU A 37 19.73 -3.99 -4.66
C LEU A 37 20.02 -2.50 -4.36
N GLY A 38 19.74 -2.03 -3.15
CA GLY A 38 19.97 -0.64 -2.73
C GLY A 38 18.92 0.34 -3.28
N LEU A 39 17.74 -0.13 -3.69
CA LEU A 39 16.66 0.71 -4.18
C LEU A 39 15.74 1.13 -3.04
N GLN A 40 15.21 2.36 -3.11
CA GLN A 40 14.01 2.70 -2.36
C GLN A 40 12.80 2.03 -3.01
N VAL A 41 11.92 1.42 -2.20
CA VAL A 41 10.73 0.74 -2.69
C VAL A 41 9.47 1.46 -2.22
N ASN A 42 8.66 1.91 -3.17
CA ASN A 42 7.33 2.47 -2.97
C ASN A 42 6.25 1.46 -3.44
N ALA A 43 4.98 1.74 -3.14
CA ALA A 43 3.82 1.02 -3.69
C ALA A 43 2.58 1.94 -3.70
N GLY A 44 1.39 1.47 -4.12
CA GLY A 44 0.17 2.26 -3.90
C GLY A 44 -1.02 2.02 -4.83
N HIS A 45 -0.80 1.51 -6.03
CA HIS A 45 -1.87 1.28 -7.01
C HIS A 45 -2.99 0.37 -6.47
N GLY A 46 -4.23 0.84 -6.48
CA GLY A 46 -5.41 0.09 -6.01
C GLY A 46 -5.57 0.00 -4.49
N LEU A 47 -4.65 0.55 -3.69
CA LEU A 47 -4.80 0.56 -2.23
C LEU A 47 -5.96 1.45 -1.80
N ASN A 48 -6.66 1.02 -0.76
CA ASN A 48 -7.82 1.66 -0.17
C ASN A 48 -7.88 1.43 1.35
N TYR A 49 -8.90 2.00 2.00
CA TYR A 49 -9.05 2.00 3.46
C TYR A 49 -9.20 0.61 4.10
N HIS A 50 -9.45 -0.44 3.31
CA HIS A 50 -9.68 -1.79 3.80
C HIS A 50 -8.52 -2.76 3.49
N ASN A 51 -7.60 -2.38 2.61
CA ASN A 51 -6.48 -3.23 2.20
C ASN A 51 -5.10 -2.55 2.31
N VAL A 52 -5.03 -1.29 2.75
CA VAL A 52 -3.75 -0.59 2.88
C VAL A 52 -2.87 -1.15 4.01
N GLN A 53 -3.47 -1.65 5.09
CA GLN A 53 -2.74 -1.98 6.33
C GLN A 53 -1.70 -3.10 6.14
N PRO A 54 -2.00 -4.24 5.47
CA PRO A 54 -1.01 -5.29 5.27
C PRO A 54 0.21 -4.82 4.47
N VAL A 55 0.02 -3.98 3.45
CA VAL A 55 1.14 -3.40 2.67
C VAL A 55 1.89 -2.36 3.48
N ALA A 56 1.19 -1.52 4.26
CA ALA A 56 1.80 -0.52 5.13
C ALA A 56 2.62 -1.13 6.27
N ALA A 57 2.34 -2.36 6.70
CA ALA A 57 3.11 -3.08 7.71
C ALA A 57 4.49 -3.53 7.21
N LEU A 58 4.70 -3.65 5.89
CA LEU A 58 5.98 -4.07 5.30
C LEU A 58 7.06 -3.01 5.53
N SER A 59 7.99 -3.27 6.45
CA SER A 59 9.02 -2.31 6.91
C SER A 59 9.87 -1.71 5.78
N GLY A 60 10.08 -2.46 4.70
CA GLY A 60 10.85 -2.02 3.54
C GLY A 60 10.15 -1.08 2.56
N VAL A 61 8.84 -0.86 2.70
CA VAL A 61 8.10 0.11 1.88
C VAL A 61 8.29 1.50 2.48
N ALA A 62 8.84 2.43 1.69
CA ALA A 62 9.15 3.80 2.10
C ALA A 62 7.95 4.75 1.96
N GLU A 63 7.19 4.64 0.87
CA GLU A 63 6.03 5.49 0.57
C GLU A 63 4.90 4.71 -0.09
N LEU A 64 3.65 5.11 0.21
CA LEU A 64 2.44 4.60 -0.46
C LEU A 64 1.75 5.72 -1.24
N ASN A 65 1.74 5.63 -2.57
CA ASN A 65 1.13 6.59 -3.49
C ASN A 65 -0.31 6.21 -3.80
N ILE A 66 -1.26 6.81 -3.08
CA ILE A 66 -2.68 6.43 -3.12
C ILE A 66 -3.51 7.59 -3.69
N GLY A 67 -4.22 7.33 -4.80
CA GLY A 67 -5.04 8.32 -5.49
C GLY A 67 -6.55 8.07 -5.35
N HIS A 68 -7.10 7.24 -6.24
CA HIS A 68 -8.54 7.05 -6.43
C HIS A 68 -9.31 6.82 -5.12
N ALA A 69 -8.81 5.97 -4.23
CA ALA A 69 -9.50 5.66 -2.98
C ALA A 69 -9.69 6.89 -2.08
N ILE A 70 -8.69 7.77 -2.00
CA ILE A 70 -8.78 9.02 -1.21
C ILE A 70 -9.81 9.95 -1.83
N VAL A 71 -9.78 10.13 -3.16
CA VAL A 71 -10.75 10.99 -3.87
C VAL A 71 -12.17 10.46 -3.67
N ALA A 72 -12.39 9.15 -3.84
CA ALA A 72 -13.69 8.52 -3.64
C ALA A 72 -14.22 8.69 -2.22
N ARG A 73 -13.37 8.58 -1.19
CA ARG A 73 -13.75 8.86 0.20
C ARG A 73 -14.03 10.34 0.44
N ALA A 74 -13.26 11.23 -0.18
CA ALA A 74 -13.37 12.67 0.00
C ALA A 74 -14.69 13.25 -0.50
N VAL A 75 -15.33 12.63 -1.50
CA VAL A 75 -16.68 13.03 -1.97
C VAL A 75 -17.72 13.01 -0.83
N PHE A 76 -17.55 12.12 0.15
CA PHE A 76 -18.49 11.97 1.27
C PHE A 76 -18.03 12.65 2.56
N SER A 77 -16.71 12.70 2.80
CA SER A 77 -16.13 13.09 4.09
C SER A 77 -15.30 14.36 4.04
N GLY A 78 -14.98 14.89 2.86
CA GLY A 78 -14.00 15.95 2.67
C GLY A 78 -12.57 15.40 2.52
N PHE A 79 -11.71 16.16 1.81
CA PHE A 79 -10.32 15.76 1.55
C PHE A 79 -9.47 15.68 2.82
N ARG A 80 -9.70 16.58 3.78
CA ARG A 80 -8.94 16.63 5.03
C ARG A 80 -9.11 15.32 5.81
N GLU A 81 -10.35 14.92 6.04
CA GLU A 81 -10.72 13.70 6.73
C GLU A 81 -10.22 12.47 5.96
N ALA A 82 -10.44 12.42 4.65
CA ALA A 82 -10.01 11.30 3.81
C ALA A 82 -8.50 11.05 3.88
N VAL A 83 -7.68 12.10 3.75
CA VAL A 83 -6.22 11.99 3.83
C VAL A 83 -5.74 11.64 5.23
N ALA A 84 -6.30 12.30 6.26
CA ALA A 84 -5.93 12.05 7.66
C ALA A 84 -6.19 10.59 8.06
N GLU A 85 -7.33 10.05 7.65
CA GLU A 85 -7.71 8.67 7.96
C GLU A 85 -6.83 7.65 7.25
N MET A 86 -6.52 7.84 5.96
CA MET A 86 -5.58 6.99 5.24
C MET A 86 -4.21 6.97 5.92
N LYS A 87 -3.72 8.16 6.32
CA LYS A 87 -2.43 8.29 7.03
C LYS A 87 -2.45 7.62 8.40
N ARG A 88 -3.58 7.69 9.13
CA ARG A 88 -3.76 7.03 10.43
C ARG A 88 -3.61 5.52 10.29
N LEU A 89 -4.34 4.91 9.35
CA LEU A 89 -4.29 3.46 9.08
C LEU A 89 -2.87 2.99 8.73
N MET A 90 -2.17 3.72 7.88
CA MET A 90 -0.77 3.43 7.52
C MET A 90 0.17 3.47 8.73
N ARG A 91 0.02 4.48 9.60
CA ARG A 91 0.85 4.64 10.81
C ARG A 91 0.56 3.60 11.88
N GLU A 92 -0.70 3.20 12.03
CA GLU A 92 -1.07 2.14 12.96
C GLU A 92 -0.47 0.80 12.53
N ALA A 93 -0.61 0.45 11.26
CA ALA A 93 -0.04 -0.78 10.71
C ALA A 93 1.49 -0.82 10.81
N ARG A 94 2.18 0.31 10.60
CA ARG A 94 3.66 0.39 10.69
C ARG A 94 4.21 0.27 12.11
N ARG A 95 3.37 0.47 13.15
CA ARG A 95 3.79 0.41 14.56
C ARG A 95 3.53 -0.94 15.23
N GLN A 96 2.80 -1.82 14.55
CA GLN A 96 2.58 -3.20 14.99
C GLN A 96 3.79 -4.06 14.63
#